data_AF-A0ABD7GSR0-F1
#
_entry.id   AF-A0ABD7GSR0-F1
#
_cell.length_a   1.000
_cell.length_b   1.000
_cell.length_c   1.000
_cell.angle_alpha   90.00
_cell.angle_beta   90.00
_cell.angle_gamma   90.00
#
_symmetry.space_group_name_H-M   'P 1'
#
loop_
_entity.id
_entity.type
_entity.pdbx_description
1 polymer ?
#
loop_
_entity_poly.entity_id
_entity_poly.type
_entity_poly.pdbx_seq_one_letter_code
_entity_poly.pdbx_strand_id
1 'polypeptide(L)'
;MSLTAETSSQDSRYNSTDTQGTTINAGENVSVRAGNDIAGMGVQIAGKHVALDAGRDILLSSSQNTTHSESKNSGSQFSVGVGVSLIGAQNGISVELGASQHKGKENSQSQRNTNSVVHADEQLTVNSGRDTTLKGAELEGNRVVVNTGRDLTISSVQDTASYNSKQSSSGASLSLCIPPLCYGASSGSVSASGENITQNGKSVAEQSGIFAGKGGFAVTTGNHTQLDGAVIASTASADKNSLDTGTLGFSNLHNESQTSGNGYTVALSGSAGGSGNGENRNLAPAIGTGQAEESHTGTTSSAVSGGSIVIRNPAGQKQDIADLNRDTADAHHGVDVNGDVQKVRDNLAVQSEGAALATSALDAYGKYAEQKARESNAVLGAKLA
;
A
#
# COMPACT_ATOMS: atom_id res chain seq x y z
N MET A 1 -13.06 18.76 -45.79
CA MET A 1 -14.29 18.09 -45.35
C MET A 1 -13.88 16.83 -44.63
N SER A 2 -14.29 16.63 -43.37
CA SER A 2 -13.99 15.39 -42.63
C SER A 2 -14.68 15.36 -41.25
N LEU A 3 -15.20 14.22 -40.75
CA LEU A 3 -15.67 14.09 -39.35
C LEU A 3 -16.15 12.67 -38.94
N THR A 4 -15.70 12.16 -37.77
CA THR A 4 -16.28 11.05 -36.97
C THR A 4 -15.97 11.22 -35.48
N ALA A 5 -16.91 10.98 -34.53
CA ALA A 5 -16.73 11.26 -33.08
C ALA A 5 -17.39 10.22 -32.12
N GLU A 6 -16.73 9.90 -30.99
CA GLU A 6 -17.16 8.98 -29.91
C GLU A 6 -16.61 9.38 -28.52
N THR A 7 -17.19 8.87 -27.41
CA THR A 7 -17.11 9.50 -26.06
C THR A 7 -16.73 8.60 -24.87
N SER A 8 -15.99 9.18 -23.90
CA SER A 8 -15.50 8.62 -22.63
C SER A 8 -16.16 9.25 -21.40
N SER A 9 -16.32 8.48 -20.31
CA SER A 9 -16.95 8.88 -19.03
C SER A 9 -16.08 8.59 -17.79
N GLN A 10 -16.22 9.41 -16.74
CA GLN A 10 -15.49 9.34 -15.46
C GLN A 10 -16.48 9.40 -14.29
N ASP A 11 -16.37 8.42 -13.39
CA ASP A 11 -17.19 8.28 -12.19
C ASP A 11 -16.23 8.10 -11.01
N SER A 12 -16.26 9.02 -10.06
CA SER A 12 -15.46 8.95 -8.84
C SER A 12 -16.38 8.88 -7.63
N ARG A 13 -16.24 7.84 -6.84
CA ARG A 13 -16.98 7.64 -5.59
C ARG A 13 -15.99 7.54 -4.46
N TYR A 14 -16.17 8.42 -3.49
CA TYR A 14 -15.41 8.41 -2.25
C TYR A 14 -16.40 8.25 -1.11
N ASN A 15 -16.24 7.18 -0.35
CA ASN A 15 -16.97 6.95 0.88
C ASN A 15 -15.97 6.85 2.02
N SER A 16 -16.19 7.62 3.07
CA SER A 16 -15.41 7.53 4.29
C SER A 16 -16.36 7.40 5.46
N THR A 17 -16.05 6.47 6.36
CA THR A 17 -16.71 6.35 7.66
C THR A 17 -15.63 6.60 8.71
N ASP A 18 -15.85 7.63 9.50
CA ASP A 18 -15.04 7.95 10.67
C ASP A 18 -15.83 7.64 11.93
N THR A 19 -15.18 6.97 12.87
CA THR A 19 -15.77 6.53 14.12
C THR A 19 -15.10 7.27 15.27
N GLN A 20 -15.87 8.17 15.89
CA GLN A 20 -15.43 8.85 17.10
C GLN A 20 -15.84 8.05 18.32
N GLY A 21 -14.85 7.62 19.09
CA GLY A 21 -15.10 6.96 20.37
C GLY A 21 -15.41 7.95 21.49
N THR A 22 -15.69 7.42 22.68
CA THR A 22 -16.01 8.23 23.86
C THR A 22 -14.75 8.72 24.54
N THR A 23 -14.67 10.01 24.86
CA THR A 23 -13.58 10.58 25.65
C THR A 23 -14.04 10.93 27.06
N ILE A 24 -13.31 10.46 28.08
CA ILE A 24 -13.47 10.84 29.48
C ILE A 24 -12.12 11.34 29.96
N ASN A 25 -12.01 12.62 30.30
CA ASN A 25 -10.81 13.17 30.92
C ASN A 25 -11.18 13.78 32.26
N ALA A 26 -10.80 13.12 33.35
CA ALA A 26 -10.93 13.65 34.68
C ALA A 26 -9.57 14.14 35.15
N GLY A 27 -9.42 15.44 35.46
CA GLY A 27 -8.17 15.97 36.02
C GLY A 27 -7.73 15.32 37.35
N GLU A 28 -8.61 14.49 37.95
CA GLU A 28 -8.30 13.63 39.08
C GLU A 28 -8.70 12.18 38.78
N ASN A 29 -9.84 11.68 39.24
CA ASN A 29 -10.12 10.25 39.23
C ASN A 29 -11.25 9.87 38.27
N VAL A 30 -11.09 8.76 37.56
CA VAL A 30 -12.16 8.12 36.80
C VAL A 30 -12.52 6.79 37.46
N SER A 31 -13.81 6.54 37.66
CA SER A 31 -14.29 5.24 38.10
C SER A 31 -15.53 4.81 37.32
N VAL A 32 -15.38 3.73 36.56
CA VAL A 32 -16.47 3.11 35.78
C VAL A 32 -16.83 1.81 36.46
N ARG A 33 -18.10 1.68 36.89
CA ARG A 33 -18.61 0.46 37.54
C ARG A 33 -19.84 -0.05 36.81
N ALA A 34 -19.86 -1.35 36.52
CA ALA A 34 -21.00 -2.02 35.92
C ALA A 34 -21.35 -3.30 36.68
N GLY A 35 -22.64 -3.53 36.92
CA GLY A 35 -23.08 -4.78 37.56
C GLY A 35 -22.82 -6.03 36.71
N ASN A 36 -22.73 -5.87 35.37
CA ASN A 36 -22.42 -6.95 34.45
C ASN A 36 -21.17 -6.60 33.63
N ASP A 37 -21.31 -5.79 32.59
CA ASP A 37 -20.26 -5.64 31.57
C ASP A 37 -19.87 -4.18 31.36
N ILE A 38 -18.59 -3.95 31.09
CA ILE A 38 -18.08 -2.70 30.53
C ILE A 38 -17.64 -3.00 29.09
N ALA A 39 -18.21 -2.30 28.12
CA ALA A 39 -17.81 -2.38 26.72
C ALA A 39 -17.47 -0.99 26.19
N GLY A 40 -16.34 -0.86 25.51
CA GLY A 40 -15.86 0.37 24.91
C GLY A 40 -15.24 0.12 23.53
N MET A 41 -15.49 1.04 22.59
CA MET A 41 -14.91 1.03 21.25
C MET A 41 -14.27 2.40 20.96
N GLY A 42 -12.99 2.41 20.62
CA GLY A 42 -12.17 3.63 20.44
C GLY A 42 -12.21 4.59 21.63
N VAL A 43 -12.41 4.09 22.85
CA VAL A 43 -12.58 4.95 24.03
C VAL A 43 -11.25 5.53 24.47
N GLN A 44 -11.25 6.80 24.86
CA GLN A 44 -10.11 7.49 25.45
C GLN A 44 -10.46 7.89 26.87
N ILE A 45 -9.90 7.21 27.86
CA ILE A 45 -10.15 7.49 29.28
C ILE A 45 -8.84 7.96 29.92
N ALA A 46 -8.83 9.12 30.56
CA ALA A 46 -7.66 9.69 31.21
C ALA A 46 -7.98 10.21 32.61
N GLY A 47 -7.07 9.98 33.55
CA GLY A 47 -7.04 10.64 34.86
C GLY A 47 -5.80 10.27 35.66
N LYS A 48 -5.69 10.75 36.90
CA LYS A 48 -4.63 10.37 37.85
C LYS A 48 -4.78 8.92 38.31
N HIS A 49 -5.98 8.57 38.78
CA HIS A 49 -6.35 7.20 39.08
C HIS A 49 -7.55 6.80 38.24
N VAL A 50 -7.46 5.62 37.62
CA VAL A 50 -8.55 5.07 36.81
C VAL A 50 -8.90 3.67 37.31
N ALA A 51 -10.19 3.44 37.56
CA ALA A 51 -10.71 2.15 37.97
C ALA A 51 -11.86 1.70 37.06
N LEU A 52 -11.70 0.54 36.43
CA LEU A 52 -12.76 -0.15 35.68
C LEU A 52 -13.18 -1.40 36.46
N ASP A 53 -14.45 -1.50 36.83
CA ASP A 53 -14.98 -2.59 37.66
C ASP A 53 -16.26 -3.16 37.05
N ALA A 54 -16.17 -4.38 36.54
CA ALA A 54 -17.29 -5.09 35.93
C ALA A 54 -17.59 -6.38 36.71
N GLY A 55 -18.86 -6.60 37.05
CA GLY A 55 -19.29 -7.84 37.70
C GLY A 55 -19.07 -9.10 36.85
N ARG A 56 -18.89 -8.95 35.53
CA ARG A 56 -18.68 -10.04 34.58
C ARG A 56 -17.57 -9.73 33.58
N ASP A 57 -17.82 -8.95 32.53
CA ASP A 57 -16.87 -8.84 31.41
C ASP A 57 -16.39 -7.40 31.17
N ILE A 58 -15.12 -7.24 30.78
CA ILE A 58 -14.59 -5.99 30.23
C ILE A 58 -14.15 -6.25 28.78
N LEU A 59 -14.69 -5.49 27.83
CA LEU A 59 -14.29 -5.50 26.43
C LEU A 59 -13.92 -4.09 25.98
N LEU A 60 -12.65 -3.88 25.66
CA LEU A 60 -12.17 -2.67 25.00
C LEU A 60 -11.68 -3.03 23.60
N SER A 61 -12.23 -2.39 22.59
CA SER A 61 -11.86 -2.64 21.19
C SER A 61 -11.44 -1.37 20.47
N SER A 62 -10.65 -1.51 19.40
CA SER A 62 -10.37 -0.40 18.51
C SER A 62 -11.64 0.12 17.84
N SER A 63 -11.66 1.41 17.52
CA SER A 63 -12.59 1.95 16.52
C SER A 63 -12.04 1.72 15.11
N GLN A 64 -12.92 1.67 14.11
CA GLN A 64 -12.56 1.29 12.74
C GLN A 64 -13.01 2.35 11.75
N ASN A 65 -12.02 2.95 11.09
CA ASN A 65 -12.23 3.92 10.04
C ASN A 65 -12.04 3.26 8.69
N THR A 66 -13.05 3.36 7.83
CA THR A 66 -12.99 2.78 6.49
C THR A 66 -13.01 3.89 5.45
N THR A 67 -12.11 3.79 4.48
CA THR A 67 -12.10 4.64 3.31
C THR A 67 -12.21 3.76 2.09
N HIS A 68 -13.14 4.08 1.21
CA HIS A 68 -13.33 3.42 -0.06
C HIS A 68 -13.34 4.47 -1.16
N SER A 69 -12.44 4.32 -2.13
CA SER A 69 -12.34 5.17 -3.30
C SER A 69 -12.46 4.29 -4.54
N GLU A 70 -13.51 4.48 -5.31
CA GLU A 70 -13.67 3.89 -6.63
C GLU A 70 -13.57 5.00 -7.67
N SER A 71 -12.65 4.86 -8.60
CA SER A 71 -12.52 5.70 -9.78
C SER A 71 -12.70 4.82 -11.01
N LYS A 72 -13.67 5.14 -11.84
CA LYS A 72 -13.87 4.50 -13.15
C LYS A 72 -13.52 5.50 -14.22
N ASN A 73 -12.78 5.00 -15.18
CA ASN A 73 -12.41 5.70 -16.38
C ASN A 73 -12.87 4.82 -17.58
N SER A 74 -13.60 5.41 -18.53
CA SER A 74 -13.94 4.87 -19.88
C SER A 74 -13.46 5.73 -21.08
N GLY A 75 -13.56 5.27 -22.34
CA GLY A 75 -12.81 5.79 -23.52
C GLY A 75 -13.61 6.44 -24.66
N SER A 76 -12.98 7.16 -25.61
CA SER A 76 -13.56 7.96 -26.73
C SER A 76 -12.72 7.90 -28.02
N GLN A 77 -13.23 8.26 -29.20
CA GLN A 77 -12.47 8.11 -30.46
C GLN A 77 -12.97 9.09 -31.55
N PHE A 78 -12.09 9.68 -32.38
CA PHE A 78 -12.43 10.64 -33.44
C PHE A 78 -11.51 10.55 -34.67
N SER A 79 -12.04 10.67 -35.91
CA SER A 79 -11.20 10.60 -37.12
C SER A 79 -11.65 11.36 -38.39
N VAL A 80 -10.65 11.71 -39.20
CA VAL A 80 -10.60 12.33 -40.55
C VAL A 80 -10.50 13.87 -40.58
N GLY A 81 -9.61 14.41 -41.43
CA GLY A 81 -9.16 15.81 -41.66
C GLY A 81 -8.68 16.05 -43.11
N VAL A 82 -8.91 17.24 -43.71
CA VAL A 82 -8.08 17.73 -44.83
C VAL A 82 -7.36 18.97 -44.34
N GLY A 83 -6.04 18.94 -44.24
CA GLY A 83 -5.18 20.02 -43.81
C GLY A 83 -4.63 20.82 -45.00
N VAL A 84 -4.43 22.12 -44.80
CA VAL A 84 -3.72 22.98 -45.76
C VAL A 84 -2.51 23.55 -45.02
N SER A 85 -1.29 23.32 -45.52
CA SER A 85 -0.05 23.78 -44.86
C SER A 85 0.56 24.97 -45.63
N LEU A 86 0.81 26.09 -44.94
CA LEU A 86 1.35 27.35 -45.49
C LEU A 86 2.72 27.72 -44.86
N ILE A 87 3.69 26.81 -44.93
CA ILE A 87 5.04 27.08 -44.40
C ILE A 87 5.96 27.52 -45.55
N GLY A 88 6.22 28.83 -45.64
CA GLY A 88 7.09 29.43 -46.67
C GLY A 88 6.44 29.58 -48.04
N ALA A 89 7.24 29.88 -49.08
CA ALA A 89 6.77 30.22 -50.44
C ALA A 89 6.12 29.06 -51.24
N GLN A 90 5.58 28.02 -50.58
CA GLN A 90 5.03 26.81 -51.19
C GLN A 90 3.72 26.37 -50.49
N ASN A 91 2.68 26.09 -51.28
CA ASN A 91 1.32 25.76 -50.81
C ASN A 91 1.07 24.23 -50.87
N GLY A 92 0.52 23.64 -49.81
CA GLY A 92 0.34 22.18 -49.66
C GLY A 92 -1.07 21.72 -49.19
N ILE A 93 -1.66 20.65 -49.75
CA ILE A 93 -2.85 19.95 -49.19
C ILE A 93 -2.41 18.60 -48.57
N SER A 94 -2.72 18.38 -47.28
CA SER A 94 -2.56 17.12 -46.56
C SER A 94 -3.91 16.48 -46.18
N VAL A 95 -3.94 15.17 -46.00
CA VAL A 95 -5.11 14.44 -45.49
C VAL A 95 -4.74 13.81 -44.16
N GLU A 96 -5.33 14.26 -43.05
CA GLU A 96 -5.14 13.71 -41.71
C GLU A 96 -6.20 12.64 -41.36
N LEU A 97 -5.78 11.59 -40.67
CA LEU A 97 -6.62 10.51 -40.16
C LEU A 97 -6.30 10.31 -38.65
N GLY A 98 -7.22 9.78 -37.83
CA GLY A 98 -7.08 9.69 -36.35
C GLY A 98 -8.03 8.62 -35.79
N ALA A 99 -8.35 8.44 -34.51
CA ALA A 99 -7.68 8.59 -33.22
C ALA A 99 -8.61 7.90 -32.19
N SER A 100 -8.10 7.10 -31.25
CA SER A 100 -8.87 6.35 -30.24
C SER A 100 -8.33 6.57 -28.83
N GLN A 101 -9.16 6.36 -27.80
CA GLN A 101 -8.92 6.64 -26.37
C GLN A 101 -9.63 5.63 -25.47
N HIS A 102 -8.92 5.01 -24.52
CA HIS A 102 -9.47 4.08 -23.51
C HIS A 102 -8.80 4.27 -22.16
N LYS A 103 -9.40 3.67 -21.13
CA LYS A 103 -9.43 4.32 -19.83
C LYS A 103 -9.54 3.30 -18.67
N GLY A 104 -9.10 3.74 -17.50
CA GLY A 104 -8.74 2.88 -16.37
C GLY A 104 -9.80 2.64 -15.31
N LYS A 105 -9.46 1.87 -14.30
CA LYS A 105 -10.27 1.63 -13.10
C LYS A 105 -9.31 1.61 -11.94
N GLU A 106 -9.58 2.42 -10.94
CA GLU A 106 -8.84 2.40 -9.69
C GLU A 106 -9.83 2.11 -8.58
N ASN A 107 -9.51 1.12 -7.76
CA ASN A 107 -10.24 0.83 -6.55
C ASN A 107 -9.24 0.82 -5.41
N SER A 108 -9.50 1.63 -4.39
CA SER A 108 -8.75 1.63 -3.15
C SER A 108 -9.70 1.42 -2.00
N GLN A 109 -9.32 0.55 -1.09
CA GLN A 109 -9.99 0.36 0.18
C GLN A 109 -8.96 0.35 1.28
N SER A 110 -9.19 1.12 2.33
CA SER A 110 -8.36 1.11 3.54
C SER A 110 -9.26 0.99 4.77
N GLN A 111 -8.79 0.22 5.74
CA GLN A 111 -9.34 0.13 7.07
C GLN A 111 -8.22 0.44 8.06
N ARG A 112 -8.41 1.49 8.85
CA ARG A 112 -7.53 1.85 9.95
C ARG A 112 -8.21 1.62 11.28
N ASN A 113 -7.45 1.12 12.23
CA ASN A 113 -7.87 0.91 13.59
C ASN A 113 -7.27 2.01 14.47
N THR A 114 -8.05 2.52 15.40
CA THR A 114 -7.56 3.39 16.46
C THR A 114 -7.85 2.71 17.79
N ASN A 115 -6.81 2.47 18.57
CA ASN A 115 -6.97 1.72 19.81
C ASN A 115 -7.86 2.45 20.82
N SER A 116 -8.53 1.69 21.68
CA SER A 116 -9.06 2.25 22.93
C SER A 116 -7.92 2.45 23.92
N VAL A 117 -7.74 3.64 24.48
CA VAL A 117 -6.70 3.92 25.48
C VAL A 117 -7.32 4.26 26.83
N VAL A 118 -6.84 3.59 27.87
CA VAL A 118 -7.16 3.91 29.27
C VAL A 118 -5.86 4.28 29.96
N HIS A 119 -5.70 5.57 30.23
CA HIS A 119 -4.49 6.17 30.78
C HIS A 119 -4.70 6.62 32.23
N ALA A 120 -3.83 6.18 33.12
CA ALA A 120 -3.76 6.65 34.49
C ALA A 120 -2.36 7.22 34.83
N ASP A 121 -2.25 8.49 35.21
CA ASP A 121 -0.94 9.07 35.56
C ASP A 121 -0.25 8.29 36.70
N GLU A 122 -1.03 7.78 37.66
CA GLU A 122 -0.53 7.05 38.82
C GLU A 122 -0.91 5.57 38.82
N GLN A 123 -2.19 5.24 38.99
CA GLN A 123 -2.64 3.85 39.11
C GLN A 123 -3.86 3.58 38.25
N LEU A 124 -3.74 2.56 37.40
CA LEU A 124 -4.83 1.94 36.67
C LEU A 124 -5.20 0.62 37.33
N THR A 125 -6.48 0.41 37.63
CA THR A 125 -7.02 -0.85 38.15
C THR A 125 -8.18 -1.34 37.28
N VAL A 126 -8.09 -2.57 36.81
CA VAL A 126 -9.09 -3.21 35.94
C VAL A 126 -9.53 -4.51 36.59
N ASN A 127 -10.82 -4.61 36.93
CA ASN A 127 -11.41 -5.77 37.59
C ASN A 127 -12.58 -6.30 36.75
N SER A 128 -12.51 -7.57 36.34
CA SER A 128 -13.62 -8.28 35.72
C SER A 128 -13.91 -9.57 36.49
N GLY A 129 -15.20 -9.82 36.77
CA GLY A 129 -15.63 -11.05 37.44
C GLY A 129 -15.40 -12.31 36.61
N ARG A 130 -15.29 -12.18 35.28
CA ARG A 130 -15.09 -13.27 34.33
C ARG A 130 -13.98 -12.93 33.33
N ASP A 131 -14.26 -12.24 32.23
CA ASP A 131 -13.27 -12.07 31.17
C ASP A 131 -12.86 -10.61 30.96
N THR A 132 -11.60 -10.39 30.59
CA THR A 132 -11.08 -9.10 30.13
C THR A 132 -10.53 -9.28 28.72
N THR A 133 -11.04 -8.52 27.76
CA THR A 133 -10.59 -8.54 26.36
C THR A 133 -10.14 -7.15 25.94
N LEU A 134 -8.89 -7.04 25.50
CA LEU A 134 -8.27 -5.86 24.92
C LEU A 134 -7.97 -6.16 23.45
N LYS A 135 -8.80 -5.69 22.53
CA LYS A 135 -8.68 -5.99 21.09
C LYS A 135 -8.47 -4.71 20.30
N GLY A 136 -7.22 -4.30 20.12
CA GLY A 136 -6.93 -2.92 19.74
C GLY A 136 -7.16 -1.98 20.92
N ALA A 137 -6.52 -2.27 22.05
CA ALA A 137 -6.66 -1.47 23.26
C ALA A 137 -5.39 -1.47 24.12
N GLU A 138 -5.20 -0.36 24.82
CA GLU A 138 -4.02 -0.04 25.61
C GLU A 138 -4.43 0.38 27.02
N LEU A 139 -3.83 -0.27 28.01
CA LEU A 139 -3.98 0.04 29.42
C LEU A 139 -2.68 0.64 29.93
N GLU A 140 -2.67 1.94 30.22
CA GLU A 140 -1.47 2.66 30.57
C GLU A 140 -1.53 3.21 32.00
N GLY A 141 -0.42 3.12 32.72
CA GLY A 141 -0.23 3.95 33.89
C GLY A 141 1.05 3.67 34.66
N ASN A 142 1.38 4.51 35.64
CA ASN A 142 2.63 4.30 36.39
C ASN A 142 2.64 2.94 37.14
N ARG A 143 1.50 2.55 37.70
CA ARG A 143 1.20 1.19 38.20
C ARG A 143 -0.05 0.68 37.49
N VAL A 144 0.01 -0.53 36.94
CA VAL A 144 -1.19 -1.18 36.37
C VAL A 144 -1.51 -2.46 37.12
N VAL A 145 -2.76 -2.59 37.56
CA VAL A 145 -3.29 -3.77 38.24
C VAL A 145 -4.47 -4.31 37.44
N VAL A 146 -4.38 -5.57 36.99
CA VAL A 146 -5.46 -6.22 36.23
C VAL A 146 -5.85 -7.51 36.94
N ASN A 147 -7.11 -7.61 37.36
CA ASN A 147 -7.69 -8.80 37.97
C ASN A 147 -8.81 -9.32 37.06
N THR A 148 -8.60 -10.50 36.49
CA THR A 148 -9.56 -11.13 35.58
C THR A 148 -9.97 -12.49 36.13
N GLY A 149 -11.26 -12.66 36.42
CA GLY A 149 -11.77 -13.86 37.11
C GLY A 149 -11.56 -15.18 36.36
N ARG A 150 -11.48 -15.13 35.03
CA ARG A 150 -11.35 -16.28 34.13
C ARG A 150 -10.30 -16.02 33.06
N ASP A 151 -10.63 -15.39 31.93
CA ASP A 151 -9.71 -15.29 30.79
C ASP A 151 -9.34 -13.84 30.45
N LEU A 152 -8.03 -13.58 30.33
CA LEU A 152 -7.49 -12.31 29.83
C LEU A 152 -7.01 -12.51 28.40
N THR A 153 -7.53 -11.72 27.46
CA THR A 153 -7.09 -11.74 26.06
C THR A 153 -6.62 -10.34 25.66
N ILE A 154 -5.40 -10.25 25.14
CA ILE A 154 -4.83 -9.01 24.59
C ILE A 154 -4.41 -9.31 23.15
N SER A 155 -5.05 -8.65 22.19
CA SER A 155 -4.83 -8.92 20.77
C SER A 155 -4.70 -7.61 20.00
N SER A 156 -3.56 -7.41 19.37
CA SER A 156 -3.37 -6.32 18.43
C SER A 156 -4.23 -6.52 17.18
N VAL A 157 -4.66 -5.42 16.60
CA VAL A 157 -5.44 -5.41 15.36
C VAL A 157 -4.60 -4.87 14.22
N GLN A 158 -4.81 -5.41 13.02
CA GLN A 158 -4.08 -4.98 11.84
C GLN A 158 -4.94 -4.04 11.01
N ASP A 159 -4.32 -2.93 10.61
CA ASP A 159 -4.81 -2.09 9.52
C ASP A 159 -4.70 -2.85 8.22
N THR A 160 -5.58 -2.53 7.28
CA THR A 160 -5.52 -3.06 5.93
C THR A 160 -5.60 -1.94 4.91
N ALA A 161 -4.87 -2.09 3.82
CA ALA A 161 -5.13 -1.33 2.62
C ALA A 161 -5.00 -2.23 1.40
N SER A 162 -5.83 -1.95 0.41
CA SER A 162 -5.75 -2.57 -0.89
C SER A 162 -5.92 -1.50 -1.94
N TYR A 163 -5.17 -1.65 -3.01
CA TYR A 163 -5.25 -0.79 -4.18
C TYR A 163 -5.16 -1.67 -5.43
N ASN A 164 -6.08 -1.45 -6.35
CA ASN A 164 -6.11 -2.13 -7.63
C ASN A 164 -6.33 -1.08 -8.70
N SER A 165 -5.28 -0.83 -9.46
CA SER A 165 -5.33 0.00 -10.66
C SER A 165 -5.21 -0.88 -11.89
N LYS A 166 -6.11 -0.64 -12.82
CA LYS A 166 -6.00 -1.11 -14.20
C LYS A 166 -6.09 0.10 -15.09
N GLN A 167 -5.05 0.40 -15.84
CA GLN A 167 -5.06 1.44 -16.85
C GLN A 167 -5.06 0.81 -18.23
N SER A 168 -5.68 1.51 -19.16
CA SER A 168 -5.76 1.10 -20.55
C SER A 168 -5.67 2.34 -21.44
N SER A 169 -5.77 2.13 -22.75
CA SER A 169 -4.85 2.79 -23.66
C SER A 169 -5.36 2.96 -25.07
N SER A 170 -4.54 3.57 -25.94
CA SER A 170 -5.08 4.20 -27.14
C SER A 170 -4.10 4.52 -28.27
N GLY A 171 -4.64 4.86 -29.45
CA GLY A 171 -3.86 4.99 -30.69
C GLY A 171 -4.40 5.97 -31.75
N ALA A 172 -3.52 6.51 -32.59
CA ALA A 172 -3.87 7.44 -33.68
C ALA A 172 -2.93 7.33 -34.88
N SER A 173 -3.42 7.72 -36.07
CA SER A 173 -2.80 7.27 -37.33
C SER A 173 -3.08 8.11 -38.59
N LEU A 174 -1.97 8.45 -39.26
CA LEU A 174 -1.60 8.82 -40.64
C LEU A 174 -2.07 10.14 -41.29
N SER A 175 -1.07 10.91 -41.79
CA SER A 175 -1.17 12.11 -42.63
C SER A 175 -0.48 11.92 -44.01
N LEU A 176 -1.16 12.26 -45.11
CA LEU A 176 -0.72 12.04 -46.51
C LEU A 176 -0.42 13.35 -47.27
N CYS A 177 0.68 13.40 -48.05
CA CYS A 177 1.11 14.51 -48.93
C CYS A 177 0.87 14.16 -50.42
N ILE A 178 0.12 14.98 -51.18
CA ILE A 178 -0.20 14.75 -52.62
C ILE A 178 0.54 15.75 -53.57
N PRO A 179 1.57 15.35 -54.35
CA PRO A 179 2.25 16.23 -55.35
C PRO A 179 1.41 16.45 -56.64
N PRO A 180 1.55 17.57 -57.39
CA PRO A 180 2.43 18.73 -57.16
C PRO A 180 1.88 19.72 -56.12
N LEU A 181 0.81 19.32 -55.42
CA LEU A 181 0.07 20.15 -54.46
C LEU A 181 0.63 20.03 -53.04
N CYS A 182 1.86 19.54 -52.86
CA CYS A 182 2.65 19.54 -51.61
C CYS A 182 4.12 19.15 -51.93
N TYR A 183 5.08 19.46 -51.04
CA TYR A 183 6.48 19.00 -51.09
C TYR A 183 6.87 18.46 -49.70
N GLY A 184 7.08 17.14 -49.54
CA GLY A 184 7.39 16.50 -48.25
C GLY A 184 7.09 14.98 -48.21
N ALA A 185 7.35 14.31 -47.08
CA ALA A 185 7.10 12.87 -46.87
C ALA A 185 5.80 12.61 -46.07
N SER A 186 5.05 11.55 -46.40
CA SER A 186 3.85 11.09 -45.66
C SER A 186 4.22 10.53 -44.27
N SER A 187 3.41 10.75 -43.23
CA SER A 187 3.76 10.41 -41.84
C SER A 187 2.70 9.58 -41.08
N GLY A 188 3.16 8.63 -40.25
CA GLY A 188 2.87 8.62 -38.80
C GLY A 188 1.72 7.78 -38.25
N SER A 189 1.99 6.72 -37.49
CA SER A 189 1.00 6.16 -36.55
C SER A 189 1.63 5.66 -35.24
N VAL A 190 0.84 5.72 -34.16
CA VAL A 190 1.32 5.55 -32.79
C VAL A 190 0.21 5.03 -31.88
N SER A 191 0.53 4.07 -31.02
CA SER A 191 -0.43 3.59 -30.00
C SER A 191 0.19 2.70 -28.95
N ALA A 192 -0.30 2.80 -27.72
CA ALA A 192 0.31 2.15 -26.57
C ALA A 192 -0.54 2.22 -25.32
N SER A 193 -0.66 1.10 -24.60
CA SER A 193 -0.43 0.99 -23.14
C SER A 193 -1.30 -0.07 -22.42
N GLY A 194 -1.03 -0.31 -21.15
CA GLY A 194 -1.77 -1.19 -20.25
C GLY A 194 -0.98 -1.43 -18.97
N GLU A 195 -1.26 -0.67 -17.92
CA GLU A 195 -0.65 -0.80 -16.59
C GLU A 195 -1.63 -1.51 -15.66
N ASN A 196 -1.16 -2.48 -14.88
CA ASN A 196 -1.91 -3.06 -13.79
C ASN A 196 -1.04 -3.01 -12.53
N ILE A 197 -1.54 -2.37 -11.49
CA ILE A 197 -0.87 -2.33 -10.20
C ILE A 197 -1.83 -2.84 -9.15
N THR A 198 -1.42 -3.90 -8.46
CA THR A 198 -2.12 -4.40 -7.29
C THR A 198 -1.25 -4.20 -6.07
N GLN A 199 -1.87 -3.73 -5.00
CA GLN A 199 -1.25 -3.57 -3.71
C GLN A 199 -2.20 -4.13 -2.66
N ASN A 200 -1.65 -4.93 -1.74
CA ASN A 200 -2.34 -5.40 -0.55
C ASN A 200 -1.38 -5.27 0.63
N GLY A 201 -1.86 -4.66 1.71
CA GLY A 201 -1.11 -4.49 2.93
C GLY A 201 -1.96 -4.81 4.15
N LYS A 202 -1.34 -5.46 5.12
CA LYS A 202 -1.90 -5.78 6.42
C LYS A 202 -0.82 -5.66 7.47
N SER A 203 -0.96 -4.71 8.39
CA SER A 203 0.02 -4.49 9.45
C SER A 203 -0.63 -3.99 10.71
N VAL A 204 -0.11 -4.37 11.87
CA VAL A 204 -0.40 -3.67 13.12
C VAL A 204 0.19 -2.26 13.01
N ALA A 205 -0.59 -1.24 13.37
CA ALA A 205 -0.11 0.14 13.47
C ALA A 205 0.19 0.51 14.94
N GLU A 206 -0.70 0.09 15.85
CA GLU A 206 -0.59 0.32 17.29
C GLU A 206 -0.75 -1.01 18.03
N GLN A 207 0.23 -1.33 18.87
CA GLN A 207 0.25 -2.61 19.59
C GLN A 207 -0.67 -2.57 20.81
N SER A 208 -1.60 -3.51 20.91
CA SER A 208 -2.40 -3.67 22.13
C SER A 208 -1.54 -4.15 23.28
N GLY A 209 -1.83 -3.65 24.47
CA GLY A 209 -1.01 -4.01 25.61
C GLY A 209 -1.39 -3.39 26.94
N ILE A 210 -0.65 -3.82 27.95
CA ILE A 210 -0.58 -3.20 29.27
C ILE A 210 0.77 -2.52 29.36
N PHE A 211 0.80 -1.21 29.61
CA PHE A 211 2.01 -0.41 29.66
C PHE A 211 2.16 0.22 31.03
N ALA A 212 3.08 -0.34 31.82
CA ALA A 212 3.37 0.14 33.16
C ALA A 212 4.60 1.05 33.22
N GLY A 213 4.52 2.10 34.03
CA GLY A 213 5.65 2.95 34.41
C GLY A 213 6.57 2.31 35.46
N LYS A 214 7.16 3.15 36.30
CA LYS A 214 8.12 2.74 37.35
C LYS A 214 7.46 2.02 38.54
N GLY A 215 6.13 2.06 38.62
CA GLY A 215 5.33 1.28 39.55
C GLY A 215 5.15 -0.18 39.14
N GLY A 216 5.39 -0.53 37.87
CA GLY A 216 5.31 -1.90 37.35
C GLY A 216 3.87 -2.40 37.15
N PHE A 217 3.72 -3.67 36.81
CA PHE A 217 2.39 -4.31 36.67
C PHE A 217 2.15 -5.44 37.68
N ALA A 218 0.88 -5.65 38.04
CA ALA A 218 0.39 -6.91 38.58
C ALA A 218 -0.82 -7.36 37.76
N VAL A 219 -0.67 -8.49 37.08
CA VAL A 219 -1.73 -9.11 36.30
C VAL A 219 -2.07 -10.45 36.96
N THR A 220 -3.33 -10.65 37.30
CA THR A 220 -3.85 -11.90 37.87
C THR A 220 -5.04 -12.37 37.06
N THR A 221 -4.92 -13.55 36.46
CA THR A 221 -5.92 -14.12 35.55
C THR A 221 -6.30 -15.51 36.02
N GLY A 222 -7.60 -15.75 36.26
CA GLY A 222 -8.11 -16.99 36.86
C GLY A 222 -7.68 -18.27 36.13
N ASN A 223 -7.83 -18.30 34.81
CA ASN A 223 -7.68 -19.49 33.97
C ASN A 223 -6.63 -19.32 32.86
N HIS A 224 -6.85 -18.45 31.86
CA HIS A 224 -5.93 -18.33 30.72
C HIS A 224 -5.63 -16.89 30.35
N THR A 225 -4.36 -16.59 30.10
CA THR A 225 -3.93 -15.33 29.49
C THR A 225 -3.48 -15.60 28.07
N GLN A 226 -4.05 -14.90 27.08
CA GLN A 226 -3.67 -14.98 25.67
C GLN A 226 -3.10 -13.65 25.19
N LEU A 227 -1.94 -13.69 24.52
CA LEU A 227 -1.31 -12.55 23.86
C LEU A 227 -1.21 -12.81 22.35
N ASP A 228 -1.79 -11.93 21.52
CA ASP A 228 -1.71 -12.04 20.06
C ASP A 228 -1.10 -10.77 19.46
N GLY A 229 0.19 -10.86 19.12
CA GLY A 229 1.03 -9.71 18.81
C GLY A 229 0.91 -8.61 19.85
N ALA A 230 0.84 -8.94 21.14
CA ALA A 230 0.49 -8.02 22.21
C ALA A 230 1.53 -8.01 23.34
N VAL A 231 1.59 -6.92 24.10
CA VAL A 231 2.60 -6.75 25.15
C VAL A 231 2.04 -6.52 26.54
N ILE A 232 2.75 -7.03 27.55
CA ILE A 232 2.65 -6.56 28.93
C ILE A 232 3.99 -5.93 29.27
N ALA A 233 4.09 -4.63 29.03
CA ALA A 233 5.30 -3.85 29.11
C ALA A 233 5.44 -3.09 30.45
N SER A 234 6.67 -2.89 30.89
CA SER A 234 7.00 -2.15 32.10
C SER A 234 8.36 -1.48 32.00
N THR A 235 8.46 -0.25 32.49
CA THR A 235 9.74 0.44 32.71
C THR A 235 10.29 0.26 34.14
N ALA A 236 9.56 -0.45 35.00
CA ALA A 236 10.00 -0.78 36.36
C ALA A 236 11.03 -1.91 36.38
N SER A 237 11.74 -2.02 37.51
CA SER A 237 12.56 -3.19 37.83
C SER A 237 11.69 -4.46 37.94
N ALA A 238 12.29 -5.61 37.62
CA ALA A 238 11.59 -6.89 37.49
C ALA A 238 10.84 -7.34 38.76
N ASP A 239 11.28 -6.93 39.94
CA ASP A 239 10.64 -7.24 41.23
C ASP A 239 9.24 -6.61 41.38
N LYS A 240 8.92 -5.58 40.58
CA LYS A 240 7.60 -4.93 40.59
C LYS A 240 6.64 -5.48 39.54
N ASN A 241 7.09 -6.44 38.74
CA ASN A 241 6.35 -6.97 37.61
C ASN A 241 5.95 -8.42 37.88
N SER A 242 4.65 -8.69 37.96
CA SER A 242 4.12 -10.03 38.20
C SER A 242 2.96 -10.36 37.28
N LEU A 243 3.06 -11.48 36.57
CA LEU A 243 1.96 -12.11 35.83
C LEU A 243 1.64 -13.46 36.49
N ASP A 244 0.45 -13.57 37.06
CA ASP A 244 -0.09 -14.80 37.64
C ASP A 244 -1.28 -15.27 36.81
N THR A 245 -1.17 -16.45 36.18
CA THR A 245 -2.22 -17.00 35.32
C THR A 245 -2.32 -18.52 35.49
N GLY A 246 -3.47 -19.12 35.16
CA GLY A 246 -3.59 -20.58 35.11
C GLY A 246 -2.70 -21.15 34.01
N THR A 247 -2.87 -20.67 32.79
CA THR A 247 -2.03 -20.97 31.61
C THR A 247 -1.76 -19.69 30.81
N LEU A 248 -0.72 -19.71 29.97
CA LEU A 248 -0.30 -18.58 29.13
C LEU A 248 -0.15 -19.03 27.68
N GLY A 249 -0.87 -18.37 26.77
CA GLY A 249 -0.75 -18.54 25.34
C GLY A 249 -0.21 -17.28 24.69
N PHE A 250 0.58 -17.44 23.63
CA PHE A 250 1.11 -16.31 22.88
C PHE A 250 1.28 -16.64 21.39
N SER A 251 0.98 -15.66 20.56
CA SER A 251 1.16 -15.72 19.10
C SER A 251 1.72 -14.41 18.56
N ASN A 252 2.39 -14.46 17.43
CA ASN A 252 2.89 -13.27 16.73
C ASN A 252 1.96 -12.96 15.55
N LEU A 253 1.88 -11.69 15.19
CA LEU A 253 1.17 -11.24 13.99
C LEU A 253 2.18 -10.94 12.88
N HIS A 254 1.99 -11.58 11.73
CA HIS A 254 2.77 -11.29 10.54
C HIS A 254 2.24 -10.04 9.85
N ASN A 255 3.11 -9.07 9.63
CA ASN A 255 2.80 -7.84 8.91
C ASN A 255 3.39 -7.94 7.50
N GLU A 256 2.61 -7.58 6.50
CA GLU A 256 3.02 -7.65 5.10
C GLU A 256 2.45 -6.49 4.31
N SER A 257 3.23 -6.00 3.35
CA SER A 257 2.79 -5.04 2.34
C SER A 257 3.43 -5.43 1.03
N GLN A 258 2.61 -5.83 0.06
CA GLN A 258 3.07 -6.26 -1.24
C GLN A 258 2.44 -5.39 -2.32
N THR A 259 3.29 -4.82 -3.16
CA THR A 259 2.89 -4.09 -4.36
C THR A 259 3.48 -4.79 -5.57
N SER A 260 2.64 -5.16 -6.52
CA SER A 260 3.06 -5.72 -7.78
C SER A 260 2.50 -4.90 -8.93
N GLY A 261 3.33 -4.73 -9.95
CA GLY A 261 3.04 -3.95 -11.12
C GLY A 261 3.40 -4.71 -12.38
N ASN A 262 2.49 -4.67 -13.35
CA ASN A 262 2.70 -5.11 -14.71
C ASN A 262 2.49 -3.91 -15.63
N GLY A 263 3.50 -3.55 -16.40
CA GLY A 263 3.43 -2.47 -17.38
C GLY A 263 3.37 -3.01 -18.79
N TYR A 264 2.53 -2.41 -19.63
CA TYR A 264 2.54 -2.60 -21.08
C TYR A 264 2.44 -1.25 -21.80
N THR A 265 3.24 -1.07 -22.84
CA THR A 265 3.34 0.16 -23.66
C THR A 265 3.90 -0.21 -25.03
N VAL A 266 3.34 0.32 -26.13
CA VAL A 266 3.89 0.08 -27.49
C VAL A 266 3.87 1.37 -28.34
N ALA A 267 3.83 1.34 -29.66
CA ALA A 267 4.86 1.93 -30.49
C ALA A 267 4.59 3.31 -31.12
N LEU A 268 5.67 3.86 -31.72
CA LEU A 268 5.71 5.02 -32.64
C LEU A 268 6.23 4.56 -34.03
N SER A 269 5.72 5.15 -35.12
CA SER A 269 6.16 4.82 -36.49
C SER A 269 6.15 6.04 -37.42
N GLY A 270 7.15 6.18 -38.30
CA GLY A 270 7.26 7.21 -39.35
C GLY A 270 8.39 6.93 -40.37
N SER A 271 8.27 7.36 -41.63
CA SER A 271 9.25 7.12 -42.72
C SER A 271 10.04 8.37 -43.09
N ALA A 272 11.34 8.20 -43.39
CA ALA A 272 12.26 9.25 -43.81
C ALA A 272 13.01 8.76 -45.07
N GLY A 273 12.53 9.15 -46.25
CA GLY A 273 13.25 9.03 -47.52
C GLY A 273 13.88 10.37 -47.89
N GLY A 274 15.21 10.43 -47.96
CA GLY A 274 15.96 11.57 -48.50
C GLY A 274 17.26 11.07 -49.14
N SER A 275 17.31 11.06 -50.47
CA SER A 275 18.55 10.98 -51.23
C SER A 275 19.21 12.35 -51.17
N GLY A 276 20.37 12.46 -50.54
CA GLY A 276 21.14 13.71 -50.40
C GLY A 276 21.67 13.91 -48.98
N ASN A 277 22.98 14.16 -48.88
CA ASN A 277 23.71 14.35 -47.62
C ASN A 277 22.99 15.28 -46.63
N GLY A 278 22.57 14.73 -45.48
CA GLY A 278 22.05 15.51 -44.35
C GLY A 278 20.87 14.86 -43.63
N GLU A 279 21.16 13.76 -42.91
CA GLU A 279 20.44 13.26 -41.72
C GLU A 279 18.89 13.23 -41.75
N ASN A 280 18.31 12.16 -42.29
CA ASN A 280 16.88 11.87 -42.12
C ASN A 280 16.71 10.64 -41.19
N ARG A 281 16.45 10.88 -39.88
CA ARG A 281 16.27 9.83 -38.85
C ARG A 281 14.81 9.80 -38.36
N ASN A 282 13.95 9.01 -39.01
CA ASN A 282 12.67 8.60 -38.42
C ASN A 282 12.81 7.19 -37.83
N LEU A 283 13.10 7.13 -36.54
CA LEU A 283 13.05 5.91 -35.73
C LEU A 283 12.51 6.28 -34.36
N ALA A 284 11.40 5.67 -33.98
CA ALA A 284 11.00 5.64 -32.59
C ALA A 284 10.54 4.21 -32.29
N PRO A 285 11.42 3.35 -31.75
CA PRO A 285 10.96 2.06 -31.29
C PRO A 285 10.17 2.27 -30.01
N ALA A 286 9.10 1.51 -29.81
CA ALA A 286 8.59 1.32 -28.47
C ALA A 286 8.17 -0.13 -28.31
N ILE A 287 8.65 -0.77 -27.25
CA ILE A 287 8.09 -2.03 -26.75
C ILE A 287 8.48 -2.10 -25.27
N GLY A 288 7.53 -2.08 -24.35
CA GLY A 288 7.81 -2.21 -22.92
C GLY A 288 6.95 -3.28 -22.29
N THR A 289 7.58 -4.35 -21.78
CA THR A 289 6.99 -5.29 -20.81
C THR A 289 7.72 -5.09 -19.50
N GLY A 290 7.05 -4.48 -18.52
CA GLY A 290 7.63 -4.23 -17.21
C GLY A 290 7.02 -5.16 -16.17
N GLN A 291 7.87 -5.71 -15.31
CA GLN A 291 7.43 -6.26 -14.04
C GLN A 291 8.20 -5.58 -12.91
N ALA A 292 7.48 -5.15 -11.90
CA ALA A 292 8.06 -4.56 -10.70
C ALA A 292 7.29 -5.09 -9.50
N GLU A 293 8.03 -5.51 -8.48
CA GLU A 293 7.48 -5.94 -7.21
C GLU A 293 8.25 -5.26 -6.09
N GLU A 294 7.51 -4.83 -5.07
CA GLU A 294 8.04 -4.33 -3.81
C GLU A 294 7.31 -5.06 -2.70
N SER A 295 8.06 -5.59 -1.73
CA SER A 295 7.50 -6.26 -0.57
C SER A 295 8.22 -5.84 0.70
N HIS A 296 7.43 -5.56 1.72
CA HIS A 296 7.90 -5.30 3.08
C HIS A 296 7.22 -6.29 4.00
N THR A 297 8.00 -6.86 4.92
CA THR A 297 7.48 -7.76 5.94
C THR A 297 7.95 -7.32 7.32
N GLY A 298 7.14 -7.59 8.31
CA GLY A 298 7.42 -7.29 9.70
C GLY A 298 6.73 -8.30 10.61
N THR A 299 7.05 -8.25 11.88
CA THR A 299 6.40 -9.10 12.89
C THR A 299 6.07 -8.27 14.10
N THR A 300 4.80 -8.32 14.51
CA THR A 300 4.39 -7.85 15.83
C THR A 300 4.36 -9.05 16.75
N SER A 301 5.38 -9.14 17.62
CA SER A 301 5.57 -10.24 18.54
C SER A 301 4.79 -10.04 19.83
N SER A 302 4.37 -11.15 20.43
CA SER A 302 3.88 -11.10 21.81
C SER A 302 5.03 -11.13 22.80
N ALA A 303 5.03 -10.21 23.77
CA ALA A 303 6.11 -10.10 24.74
C ALA A 303 5.63 -9.67 26.13
N VAL A 304 6.37 -10.06 27.16
CA VAL A 304 6.14 -9.59 28.54
C VAL A 304 7.46 -9.04 29.06
N SER A 305 7.47 -7.90 29.76
CA SER A 305 8.71 -7.35 30.33
C SER A 305 9.24 -8.20 31.48
N GLY A 306 10.54 -8.07 31.76
CA GLY A 306 11.22 -8.71 32.88
C GLY A 306 10.42 -8.68 34.19
N GLY A 307 10.28 -9.83 34.86
CA GLY A 307 9.41 -10.00 36.01
C GLY A 307 9.08 -11.47 36.30
N SER A 308 8.29 -11.70 37.34
CA SER A 308 7.80 -13.04 37.71
C SER A 308 6.62 -13.44 36.82
N ILE A 309 6.67 -14.65 36.25
CA ILE A 309 5.55 -15.29 35.57
C ILE A 309 5.23 -16.58 36.34
N VAL A 310 4.04 -16.66 36.91
CA VAL A 310 3.55 -17.82 37.66
C VAL A 310 2.46 -18.49 36.84
N ILE A 311 2.69 -19.76 36.48
CA ILE A 311 1.73 -20.64 35.82
C ILE A 311 1.14 -21.59 36.86
N ARG A 312 -0.11 -21.37 37.25
CA ARG A 312 -0.79 -22.15 38.30
C ARG A 312 -1.30 -23.51 37.82
N ASN A 313 -1.45 -23.71 36.51
CA ASN A 313 -1.83 -24.98 35.90
C ASN A 313 -0.77 -25.45 34.88
N PRO A 314 0.40 -25.92 35.35
CA PRO A 314 1.47 -26.38 34.46
C PRO A 314 1.07 -27.60 33.62
N ALA A 315 0.14 -28.43 34.09
CA ALA A 315 -0.35 -29.58 33.34
C ALA A 315 -1.19 -29.18 32.11
N GLY A 316 -1.83 -28.01 32.13
CA GLY A 316 -2.57 -27.45 31.01
C GLY A 316 -1.74 -26.54 30.09
N GLN A 317 -0.51 -26.21 30.49
CA GLN A 317 0.38 -25.31 29.75
C GLN A 317 0.94 -26.02 28.52
N LYS A 318 0.58 -25.54 27.32
CA LYS A 318 0.97 -26.15 26.04
C LYS A 318 2.25 -25.58 25.46
N GLN A 319 2.46 -24.27 25.58
CA GLN A 319 3.63 -23.56 25.04
C GLN A 319 4.71 -23.45 26.11
N ASP A 320 5.98 -23.53 25.71
CA ASP A 320 7.09 -23.26 26.62
C ASP A 320 7.15 -21.76 26.90
N ILE A 321 7.21 -21.39 28.18
CA ILE A 321 7.33 -19.98 28.59
C ILE A 321 8.70 -19.41 28.19
N ALA A 322 9.71 -20.27 27.98
CA ALA A 322 11.01 -19.84 27.47
C ALA A 322 10.94 -19.26 26.04
N ASP A 323 9.94 -19.65 25.24
CA ASP A 323 9.74 -19.14 23.87
C ASP A 323 9.06 -17.77 23.84
N LEU A 324 8.52 -17.29 24.98
CA LEU A 324 7.89 -15.99 25.08
C LEU A 324 8.95 -14.89 25.01
N ASN A 325 8.77 -13.94 24.09
CA ASN A 325 9.67 -12.80 23.98
C ASN A 325 9.66 -11.97 25.28
N ARG A 326 10.86 -11.59 25.75
CA ARG A 326 11.07 -10.78 26.95
C ARG A 326 11.48 -9.34 26.64
N ASP A 327 11.74 -9.04 25.37
CA ASP A 327 11.95 -7.70 24.85
C ASP A 327 10.63 -7.10 24.38
N THR A 328 10.06 -6.23 25.22
CA THR A 328 8.83 -5.50 24.90
C THR A 328 9.10 -4.20 24.15
N ALA A 329 10.33 -3.70 24.13
CA ALA A 329 10.67 -2.45 23.46
C ALA A 329 10.81 -2.65 21.95
N ASP A 330 11.31 -3.82 21.54
CA ASP A 330 11.48 -4.20 20.13
C ASP A 330 10.44 -5.24 19.67
N ALA A 331 9.30 -5.33 20.36
CA ALA A 331 8.27 -6.33 20.05
C ALA A 331 7.42 -5.99 18.83
N HIS A 332 7.47 -4.76 18.31
CA HIS A 332 6.59 -4.30 17.24
C HIS A 332 7.36 -3.80 16.02
N HIS A 333 7.31 -4.59 14.95
CA HIS A 333 7.84 -4.24 13.63
C HIS A 333 6.71 -4.20 12.61
N GLY A 334 6.04 -3.05 12.51
CA GLY A 334 5.01 -2.78 11.50
C GLY A 334 5.58 -2.45 10.13
N VAL A 335 4.73 -2.51 9.09
CA VAL A 335 5.04 -2.05 7.73
C VAL A 335 3.95 -1.11 7.25
N ASP A 336 4.28 -0.19 6.33
CA ASP A 336 3.27 0.69 5.73
C ASP A 336 2.31 -0.12 4.87
N VAL A 337 1.05 -0.16 5.30
CA VAL A 337 -0.02 -0.89 4.62
C VAL A 337 -0.38 -0.30 3.26
N ASN A 338 0.00 0.94 2.95
CA ASN A 338 -0.29 1.57 1.66
C ASN A 338 0.67 1.11 0.55
N GLY A 339 1.85 0.60 0.93
CA GLY A 339 2.86 0.09 0.01
C GLY A 339 3.45 1.14 -0.95
N ASP A 340 4.42 0.71 -1.75
CA ASP A 340 5.18 1.57 -2.65
C ASP A 340 4.58 1.63 -4.06
N VAL A 341 3.27 1.91 -4.18
CA VAL A 341 2.54 1.98 -5.46
C VAL A 341 3.24 2.90 -6.46
N GLN A 342 3.74 4.06 -6.02
CA GLN A 342 4.44 5.01 -6.89
C GLN A 342 5.80 4.49 -7.33
N LYS A 343 6.58 3.87 -6.44
CA LYS A 343 7.88 3.31 -6.79
C LYS A 343 7.75 2.17 -7.80
N VAL A 344 6.75 1.30 -7.63
CA VAL A 344 6.44 0.23 -8.59
C VAL A 344 6.04 0.83 -9.94
N ARG A 345 5.21 1.88 -9.95
CA ARG A 345 4.85 2.61 -11.17
C ARG A 345 6.07 3.23 -11.86
N ASP A 346 6.96 3.87 -11.11
CA ASP A 346 8.19 4.49 -11.62
C ASP A 346 9.14 3.43 -12.22
N ASN A 347 9.28 2.29 -11.55
CA ASN A 347 10.08 1.17 -12.04
C ASN A 347 9.54 0.61 -13.36
N LEU A 348 8.22 0.52 -13.52
CA LEU A 348 7.60 0.12 -14.78
C LEU A 348 7.89 1.14 -15.90
N ALA A 349 7.85 2.45 -15.58
CA ALA A 349 8.14 3.51 -16.54
C ALA A 349 9.61 3.47 -17.01
N VAL A 350 10.57 3.34 -16.08
CA VAL A 350 12.01 3.26 -16.40
C VAL A 350 12.33 2.04 -17.28
N GLN A 351 11.70 0.89 -17.02
CA GLN A 351 11.87 -0.32 -17.85
C GLN A 351 11.35 -0.10 -19.28
N SER A 352 10.23 0.60 -19.44
CA SER A 352 9.69 0.96 -20.75
C SER A 352 10.62 1.92 -21.51
N GLU A 353 11.22 2.90 -20.83
CA GLU A 353 12.14 3.88 -21.44
C GLU A 353 13.49 3.26 -21.84
N GLY A 354 14.07 2.41 -21.00
CA GLY A 354 15.32 1.71 -21.29
C GLY A 354 15.20 0.79 -22.52
N ALA A 355 14.06 0.11 -22.68
CA ALA A 355 13.80 -0.73 -23.84
C ALA A 355 13.74 0.05 -25.16
N ALA A 356 13.21 1.29 -25.14
CA ALA A 356 13.18 2.18 -26.31
C ALA A 356 14.59 2.68 -26.71
N LEU A 357 15.47 2.95 -25.74
CA LEU A 357 16.84 3.38 -26.03
C LEU A 357 17.68 2.25 -26.64
N ALA A 358 17.58 1.03 -26.10
CA ALA A 358 18.33 -0.13 -26.60
C ALA A 358 17.98 -0.48 -28.05
N THR A 359 16.70 -0.42 -28.40
CA THR A 359 16.22 -0.67 -29.76
C THR A 359 16.70 0.41 -30.75
N SER A 360 16.84 1.67 -30.32
CA SER A 360 17.37 2.74 -31.17
C SER A 360 18.88 2.58 -31.48
N ALA A 361 19.66 2.10 -30.51
CA ALA A 361 21.09 1.84 -30.68
C ALA A 361 21.35 0.66 -31.62
N LEU A 362 20.53 -0.40 -31.53
CA LEU A 362 20.61 -1.56 -32.44
C LEU A 362 20.31 -1.17 -33.90
N ASP A 363 19.30 -0.32 -34.13
CA ASP A 363 18.97 0.13 -35.49
C ASP A 363 20.07 1.03 -36.09
N ALA A 364 20.67 1.91 -35.28
CA ALA A 364 21.80 2.73 -35.70
C ALA A 364 23.02 1.88 -36.08
N TYR A 365 23.29 0.80 -35.32
CA TYR A 365 24.36 -0.15 -35.63
C TYR A 365 24.08 -0.96 -36.90
N GLY A 366 22.85 -1.42 -37.11
CA GLY A 366 22.44 -2.12 -38.32
C GLY A 366 22.62 -1.26 -39.58
N LYS A 367 22.20 0.01 -39.53
CA LYS A 367 22.36 0.96 -40.65
C LYS A 367 23.83 1.28 -40.93
N TYR A 368 24.64 1.46 -39.89
CA TYR A 368 26.08 1.66 -40.04
C TYR A 368 26.77 0.45 -40.69
N ALA A 369 26.37 -0.77 -40.31
CA ALA A 369 26.88 -2.00 -40.91
C ALA A 369 26.48 -2.13 -42.40
N GLU A 370 25.23 -1.82 -42.75
CA GLU A 370 24.76 -1.83 -44.13
C GLU A 370 25.47 -0.80 -45.02
N GLN A 371 25.70 0.41 -44.49
CA GLN A 371 26.37 1.46 -45.24
C GLN A 371 27.81 1.05 -45.59
N LYS A 372 28.54 0.48 -44.63
CA LYS A 372 29.87 -0.11 -44.90
C LYS A 372 29.83 -1.25 -45.92
N ALA A 373 28.81 -2.10 -45.89
CA ALA A 373 28.65 -3.18 -46.85
C ALA A 373 28.39 -2.66 -48.28
N ARG A 374 27.59 -1.60 -48.44
CA ARG A 374 27.33 -0.96 -49.74
C ARG A 374 28.56 -0.26 -50.29
N GLU A 375 29.31 0.46 -49.46
CA GLU A 375 30.57 1.09 -49.86
C GLU A 375 31.59 0.05 -50.32
N SER A 376 31.72 -1.07 -49.60
CA SER A 376 32.58 -2.19 -49.98
C SER A 376 32.17 -2.80 -51.33
N ASN A 377 30.86 -3.00 -51.57
CA ASN A 377 30.35 -3.57 -52.82
C ASN A 377 30.47 -2.62 -54.02
N ALA A 378 30.31 -1.30 -53.81
CA ALA A 378 30.49 -0.30 -54.85
C ALA A 378 31.96 -0.23 -55.33
N VAL A 379 32.92 -0.34 -54.40
CA VAL A 379 34.35 -0.41 -54.70
C VAL A 379 34.71 -1.70 -55.47
N LEU A 380 34.02 -2.82 -55.19
CA LEU A 380 34.20 -4.05 -55.96
C LEU A 380 33.62 -3.96 -57.39
N GLY A 381 32.45 -3.35 -57.55
CA GLY A 381 31.79 -3.19 -58.85
C GLY A 381 32.57 -2.29 -59.81
N ALA A 382 33.18 -1.21 -59.30
CA ALA A 382 34.04 -0.33 -60.10
C ALA A 382 35.38 -0.97 -60.54
N LYS A 383 35.78 -2.11 -59.94
CA LYS A 383 36.96 -2.89 -60.33
C LYS A 383 36.67 -3.98 -61.36
N LEU A 384 35.39 -4.28 -61.61
CA LEU A 384 34.93 -5.35 -62.51
C LEU A 384 34.31 -4.83 -63.82
N ALA A 385 34.23 -3.51 -63.97
CA ALA A 385 33.91 -2.80 -65.22
C ALA A 385 35.20 -2.20 -65.80
#